data_AF-A0A9C9U2T5-F1
#
_entry.id   AF-A0A9C9U2T5-F1
#
_cell.length_a   1.000
_cell.length_b   1.000
_cell.length_c   1.000
_cell.angle_alpha   90.00
_cell.angle_beta   90.00
_cell.angle_gamma   90.00
#
_symmetry.space_group_name_H-M   'P 1'
#
loop_
_entity.id
_entity.type
_entity.pdbx_description
1 polymer ?
#
loop_
_entity_poly.entity_id
_entity_poly.type
_entity_poly.pdbx_seq_one_letter_code
_entity_poly.pdbx_strand_id
1 'polypeptide(L)'
;MRILFIEENASDYLKARQLLDEQTSQLTIDWAPNYDIALKHIKKNRYDVYLIGYEAQQAQQQKFLAWLYKFKSIPTIFLTKHDEFVETVLLD
;
A
#
# COMPACT_ATOMS: atom_id res chain seq x y z
N MET A 1 1.73 -9.94 -12.20
CA MET A 1 2.19 -8.74 -11.47
C MET A 1 1.91 -8.95 -9.98
N ARG A 2 2.90 -8.68 -9.11
CA ARG A 2 2.77 -8.83 -7.65
C ARG A 2 2.57 -7.47 -6.99
N ILE A 3 1.44 -7.35 -6.32
CA ILE A 3 1.01 -6.17 -5.57
C ILE A 3 1.16 -6.51 -4.08
N LEU A 4 1.77 -5.61 -3.31
CA LEU A 4 1.62 -5.63 -1.86
C LEU A 4 0.62 -4.55 -1.48
N PHE A 5 -0.50 -4.94 -0.89
CA PHE A 5 -1.50 -4.02 -0.37
C PHE A 5 -1.32 -3.84 1.13
N ILE A 6 -1.01 -2.62 1.55
CA ILE A 6 -0.82 -2.21 2.93
C ILE A 6 -2.09 -1.47 3.36
N GLU A 7 -2.92 -2.13 4.16
CA GLU A 7 -4.23 -1.64 4.56
C GLU A 7 -4.62 -2.30 5.88
N GLU A 8 -4.92 -1.51 6.90
CA GLU A 8 -5.31 -2.01 8.23
C GLU A 8 -6.76 -2.53 8.23
N ASN A 9 -7.64 -1.95 7.40
CA ASN A 9 -9.04 -2.32 7.29
C ASN A 9 -9.24 -3.57 6.43
N ALA A 10 -9.53 -4.70 7.07
CA ALA A 10 -9.81 -5.97 6.41
C ALA A 10 -10.97 -5.90 5.40
N SER A 11 -12.00 -5.07 5.65
CA SER A 11 -13.12 -4.92 4.73
C SER A 11 -12.69 -4.26 3.43
N ASP A 12 -11.82 -3.24 3.50
CA ASP A 12 -11.34 -2.52 2.33
C ASP A 12 -10.35 -3.39 1.53
N TYR A 13 -9.52 -4.19 2.21
CA TYR A 13 -8.75 -5.26 1.58
C TYR A 13 -9.64 -6.24 0.80
N LEU A 14 -10.68 -6.78 1.43
CA LEU A 14 -11.56 -7.77 0.80
C LEU A 14 -12.30 -7.19 -0.42
N LYS A 15 -12.75 -5.93 -0.34
CA LYS A 15 -13.36 -5.23 -1.49
C LYS A 15 -12.38 -5.07 -2.64
N ALA A 16 -11.17 -4.58 -2.37
CA ALA A 16 -10.14 -4.42 -3.40
C ALA A 16 -9.75 -5.77 -4.01
N ARG A 17 -9.63 -6.82 -3.18
CA ARG A 17 -9.34 -8.18 -3.62
C ARG A 17 -10.39 -8.68 -4.60
N GLN A 18 -11.67 -8.55 -4.22
CA GLN A 18 -12.78 -8.97 -5.07
C GLN A 18 -12.76 -8.23 -6.42
N LEU A 19 -12.62 -6.90 -6.40
CA LEU A 19 -12.56 -6.10 -7.62
C LEU A 19 -11.41 -6.50 -8.54
N LEU A 20 -10.23 -6.78 -7.99
CA LEU A 20 -9.07 -7.18 -8.79
C LEU A 20 -9.21 -8.60 -9.36
N ASP A 21 -9.76 -9.53 -8.58
CA ASP A 21 -10.01 -10.91 -9.03
C ASP A 21 -11.05 -10.93 -10.18
N GLU A 22 -12.01 -9.99 -10.21
CA GLU A 22 -12.98 -9.82 -11.30
C GLU A 22 -12.34 -9.30 -12.60
N GLN A 23 -11.23 -8.54 -12.53
CA GLN A 23 -10.58 -7.97 -13.71
C GLN A 23 -9.60 -8.94 -14.37
N THR A 24 -8.80 -9.67 -13.60
CA THR A 24 -7.76 -10.55 -14.17
C THR A 24 -7.17 -11.53 -13.14
N SER A 25 -6.94 -12.77 -13.57
CA SER A 25 -6.27 -13.81 -12.77
C SER A 25 -4.74 -13.68 -12.71
N GLN A 26 -4.15 -12.73 -13.44
CA GLN A 26 -2.69 -12.56 -13.53
C GLN A 26 -2.09 -11.67 -12.43
N LEU A 27 -2.94 -11.13 -11.56
CA LEU A 27 -2.53 -10.33 -10.41
C LEU A 27 -2.44 -11.21 -9.17
N THR A 28 -1.33 -11.09 -8.46
CA THR A 28 -1.19 -11.65 -7.12
C THR A 28 -1.12 -10.48 -6.16
N ILE A 29 -2.09 -10.39 -5.25
CA ILE A 29 -2.12 -9.40 -4.19
C ILE A 29 -1.83 -10.07 -2.85
N ASP A 30 -0.72 -9.67 -2.24
CA ASP A 30 -0.40 -10.00 -0.86
C ASP A 30 -0.92 -8.88 0.04
N TRP A 31 -1.42 -9.24 1.22
CA TRP A 31 -1.95 -8.29 2.19
C TRP A 31 -1.00 -8.10 3.37
N ALA A 32 -0.76 -6.85 3.75
CA ALA A 32 -0.12 -6.47 4.98
C ALA A 32 -1.09 -5.61 5.84
N PRO A 33 -1.62 -6.15 6.95
CA PRO A 33 -2.58 -5.43 7.78
C PRO A 33 -1.95 -4.40 8.73
N ASN A 34 -0.63 -4.18 8.63
CA ASN A 34 0.11 -3.17 9.36
C ASN A 34 1.52 -3.01 8.77
N TYR A 35 2.21 -1.94 9.18
CA TYR A 35 3.55 -1.61 8.70
C TYR A 35 4.63 -2.62 9.06
N ASP A 36 4.53 -3.30 10.21
CA ASP A 36 5.53 -4.32 10.60
C ASP A 36 5.48 -5.54 9.68
N ILE A 37 4.28 -5.98 9.32
CA ILE A 37 4.08 -7.06 8.34
C ILE A 37 4.51 -6.57 6.96
N ALA A 38 4.15 -5.35 6.57
CA ALA A 38 4.58 -4.77 5.29
C ALA A 38 6.12 -4.78 5.16
N LEU A 39 6.85 -4.36 6.20
CA LEU A 39 8.32 -4.40 6.23
C LEU A 39 8.87 -5.82 6.07
N LYS A 40 8.25 -6.84 6.70
CA LYS A 40 8.65 -8.24 6.52
C LYS A 40 8.44 -8.71 5.09
N HIS A 41 7.32 -8.36 4.47
CA HIS A 41 7.03 -8.68 3.06
C HIS A 41 8.02 -8.00 2.12
N ILE A 42 8.23 -6.69 2.27
CA ILE A 42 9.13 -5.87 1.44
C ILE A 42 10.58 -6.37 1.50
N LYS A 43 11.02 -6.90 2.64
CA LYS A 43 12.37 -7.47 2.81
C LYS A 43 12.52 -8.85 2.17
N LYS A 44 11.46 -9.67 2.17
CA LYS A 44 11.51 -11.08 1.72
C LYS A 44 11.16 -11.26 0.26
N ASN A 45 10.29 -10.41 -0.28
CA ASN A 45 9.70 -10.57 -1.60
C ASN A 45 10.03 -9.39 -2.51
N ARG A 46 9.96 -9.62 -3.82
CA ARG A 46 9.93 -8.57 -4.84
C ARG A 46 8.48 -8.30 -5.23
N TYR A 47 8.10 -7.03 -5.18
CA TYR A 47 6.80 -6.52 -5.61
C TYR A 47 7.00 -5.54 -6.75
N ASP A 48 6.03 -5.50 -7.67
CA ASP A 48 6.05 -4.60 -8.82
C ASP A 48 5.42 -3.25 -8.48
N VAL A 49 4.49 -3.22 -7.51
CA VAL A 49 3.77 -2.03 -7.06
C VAL A 49 3.34 -2.18 -5.61
N TYR A 50 3.34 -1.06 -4.88
CA TYR A 50 2.73 -0.93 -3.56
C TYR A 50 1.39 -0.23 -3.68
N LEU A 51 0.36 -0.84 -3.08
CA LEU A 51 -0.95 -0.20 -2.89
C LEU A 51 -1.05 0.15 -1.41
N ILE A 52 -1.36 1.39 -1.06
CA ILE A 52 -1.36 1.85 0.33
C ILE A 52 -2.69 2.56 0.62
N GLY A 53 -3.45 2.05 1.59
CA GLY A 53 -4.55 2.80 2.20
C GLY A 53 -3.99 4.02 2.90
N TYR A 54 -4.21 5.20 2.34
CA TYR A 54 -3.60 6.44 2.81
C TYR A 54 -4.44 7.06 3.91
N GLU A 55 -3.78 7.46 5.00
CA GLU A 55 -4.37 8.22 6.09
C GLU A 55 -3.42 9.36 6.49
N ALA A 56 -3.73 10.59 6.11
CA ALA A 56 -2.81 11.73 6.19
C ALA A 56 -2.32 12.01 7.62
N GLN A 57 -3.20 11.83 8.61
CA GLN A 57 -2.94 12.13 10.02
C GLN A 57 -2.24 10.99 10.77
N GLN A 58 -1.95 9.86 10.11
CA GLN A 58 -1.33 8.71 10.76
C GLN A 58 0.21 8.87 10.81
N ALA A 59 0.74 9.34 11.94
CA ALA A 59 2.19 9.53 12.13
C ALA A 59 3.03 8.26 11.88
N GLN A 60 2.46 7.07 12.10
CA GLN A 60 3.13 5.81 11.80
C GLN A 60 3.27 5.59 10.29
N GLN A 61 2.26 5.96 9.49
CA GLN A 61 2.33 5.92 8.03
C GLN A 61 3.42 6.84 7.51
N GLN A 62 3.50 8.07 7.99
CA GLN A 62 4.51 9.03 7.56
C GLN A 62 5.93 8.50 7.79
N LYS A 63 6.20 7.89 8.96
CA LYS A 63 7.48 7.23 9.25
C LYS A 63 7.75 6.04 8.32
N PHE A 64 6.72 5.25 8.04
CA PHE A 64 6.82 4.12 7.11
C PHE A 64 7.14 4.59 5.68
N LEU A 65 6.45 5.61 5.17
CA LEU A 65 6.66 6.17 3.83
C LEU A 65 8.06 6.80 3.70
N ALA A 66 8.51 7.55 4.70
CA ALA A 66 9.87 8.11 4.72
C ALA A 66 10.94 7.01 4.66
N TRP A 67 10.73 5.90 5.37
CA TRP A 67 11.60 4.72 5.25
C TRP A 67 11.48 4.09 3.85
N LEU A 68 10.25 3.90 3.36
CA LEU A 68 9.99 3.23 2.09
C LEU A 68 10.72 3.92 0.94
N TYR A 69 10.54 5.23 0.78
CA TYR A 69 11.14 6.00 -0.30
C TYR A 69 12.65 6.19 -0.15
N LYS A 70 13.18 6.09 1.07
CA LYS A 70 14.64 6.06 1.30
C LYS A 70 15.29 4.78 0.77
N PHE A 71 14.57 3.65 0.74
CA PHE A 71 15.16 2.33 0.47
C PHE A 71 14.58 1.61 -0.75
N LYS A 72 13.47 2.10 -1.33
CA LYS A 72 12.75 1.47 -2.45
C LYS A 72 12.32 2.52 -3.45
N SER A 73 12.39 2.17 -4.73
CA SER A 73 11.95 2.98 -5.87
C SER A 73 10.82 2.30 -6.64
N ILE A 74 10.06 1.43 -5.97
CA ILE A 74 8.92 0.73 -6.55
C ILE A 74 7.74 1.70 -6.65
N PRO A 75 6.97 1.69 -7.75
CA PRO A 75 5.76 2.50 -7.85
C PRO A 75 4.81 2.29 -6.67
N THR A 76 4.28 3.39 -6.14
CA THR A 76 3.30 3.40 -5.05
C THR A 76 2.02 4.05 -5.52
N ILE A 77 0.88 3.41 -5.29
CA ILE A 77 -0.45 3.93 -5.52
C ILE A 77 -1.11 4.14 -4.16
N PHE A 78 -1.54 5.37 -3.89
CA PHE A 78 -2.27 5.72 -2.68
C PHE A 78 -3.78 5.61 -2.92
N LEU A 79 -4.48 4.96 -2.00
CA LEU A 79 -5.94 4.95 -1.94
C LEU A 79 -6.37 5.87 -0.81
N THR A 80 -6.93 7.02 -1.16
CA THR A 80 -7.38 8.02 -0.19
C THR A 80 -8.88 7.90 0.03
N LYS A 81 -9.34 8.33 1.21
CA LYS A 81 -10.78 8.54 1.40
C LYS A 81 -11.23 9.80 0.67
N HIS A 82 -12.53 9.91 0.41
CA HIS A 82 -13.12 11.13 -0.13
C HIS A 82 -12.82 12.30 0.81
N ASP A 83 -12.50 13.47 0.24
CA ASP A 83 -12.12 14.70 0.96
C ASP A 83 -10.83 14.64 1.81
N GLU A 84 -10.02 13.59 1.66
CA GLU A 84 -8.72 13.51 2.32
C GLU A 84 -7.63 14.16 1.46
N PHE A 85 -7.01 15.22 1.99
CA PHE A 85 -5.90 15.90 1.31
C PHE A 85 -4.63 15.07 1.43
N VAL A 86 -4.02 14.73 0.30
CA VAL A 86 -2.67 14.17 0.26
C VAL A 86 -1.68 15.31 0.50
N GLU A 87 -0.83 15.17 1.52
CA GLU A 87 0.23 16.15 1.76
C GLU A 87 1.15 16.24 0.53
N THR A 88 1.36 17.46 0.03
CA THR A 88 2.17 17.75 -1.17
C THR A 88 3.60 17.23 -1.05
N VAL A 89 4.11 17.06 0.18
CA VAL A 89 5.45 16.53 0.49
C VAL A 89 5.66 15.09 -0.03
N LEU A 90 4.59 14.36 -0.35
CA LEU A 90 4.67 13.02 -0.95
C LEU A 90 4.78 13.03 -2.48
N LEU A 91 4.75 14.20 -3.13
CA LEU A 91 4.71 14.37 -4.59
C LEU A 91 6.00 14.93 -5.19
N ASP A 92 7.00 15.25 -4.36
CA ASP A 92 8.33 15.76 -4.74
C ASP A 92 9.42 14.69 -4.62
#